data_AF-A0A2Z6NSS4-F1
#
_entry.id   AF-A0A2Z6NSS4-F1
#
_cell.length_a   1.000
_cell.length_b   1.000
_cell.length_c   1.000
_cell.angle_alpha   90.00
_cell.angle_beta   90.00
_cell.angle_gamma   90.00
#
_symmetry.space_group_name_H-M   'P 1'
#
loop_
_entity.id
_entity.type
_entity.pdbx_description
1 polymer ?
#
loop_
_entity_poly.entity_id
_entity_poly.type
_entity_poly.pdbx_seq_one_letter_code
_entity_poly.pdbx_strand_id
1 'polypeptide(L)'
;MKAKGLGYAMNTSEELNFVKEVAEATGVVLDPVYSGKAAYAMLKDMNENPKKWEGRKILFVHTGGLLGLYDKVDQLASFVGNWERMDVNESVPRQDGIGKMF
;
A
#
# COMPACT_ATOMS: atom_id res chain seq x y z
N MET A 1 9.76 12.55 13.71
CA MET A 1 8.70 12.05 12.82
C MET A 1 8.30 10.64 13.26
N LYS A 2 7.05 10.40 13.67
CA LYS A 2 6.56 9.06 14.04
C LYS A 2 5.94 8.40 12.79
N ALA A 3 6.77 7.71 12.00
CA ALA A 3 6.32 7.02 10.78
C ALA A 3 5.71 5.62 11.04
N LYS A 4 5.43 5.28 12.31
CA LYS A 4 5.13 3.89 12.73
C LYS A 4 3.68 3.43 12.42
N GLY A 5 2.80 4.34 12.00
CA GLY A 5 1.38 4.04 11.75
C GLY A 5 0.68 3.41 12.96
N LEU A 6 -0.31 2.56 12.70
CA LEU A 6 -1.00 1.75 13.72
C LEU A 6 -0.17 0.54 14.20
N GLY A 7 0.81 0.12 13.41
CA GLY A 7 1.65 -1.05 13.67
C GLY A 7 1.95 -1.83 12.39
N TYR A 8 2.58 -2.99 12.56
CA TYR A 8 2.89 -3.89 11.44
C TYR A 8 1.61 -4.38 10.77
N ALA A 9 1.58 -4.37 9.44
CA ALA A 9 0.46 -4.79 8.59
C ALA A 9 -0.93 -4.17 8.90
N MET A 10 -1.00 -3.19 9.80
CA MET A 10 -2.22 -2.44 10.10
C MET A 10 -2.21 -1.11 9.37
N ASN A 11 -3.34 -0.74 8.77
CA ASN A 11 -3.46 0.45 7.94
C ASN A 11 -4.54 1.40 8.45
N THR A 12 -4.31 2.70 8.30
CA THR A 12 -5.39 3.69 8.40
C THR A 12 -6.12 3.83 7.06
N SER A 13 -7.32 4.40 7.09
CA SER A 13 -8.07 4.71 5.86
C SER A 13 -7.31 5.67 4.94
N GLU A 14 -6.57 6.62 5.51
CA GLU A 14 -5.75 7.57 4.76
C GLU A 14 -4.57 6.87 4.07
N GLU A 15 -3.92 5.92 4.75
CA GLU A 15 -2.85 5.12 4.14
C GLU A 15 -3.39 4.30 2.97
N LEU A 16 -4.57 3.67 3.11
CA LEU A 16 -5.20 2.88 2.04
C LEU A 16 -5.67 3.74 0.86
N ASN A 17 -6.25 4.92 1.14
CA ASN A 17 -6.63 5.86 0.10
C ASN A 17 -5.40 6.40 -0.65
N PHE A 18 -4.30 6.67 0.06
CA PHE A 18 -3.06 7.13 -0.54
C PHE A 18 -2.49 6.12 -1.56
N VAL A 19 -2.47 4.83 -1.24
CA VAL A 19 -1.96 3.81 -2.18
C VAL A 19 -2.78 3.77 -3.47
N LYS A 20 -4.11 3.92 -3.36
CA LYS A 20 -5.01 4.05 -4.51
C LYS A 20 -4.68 5.30 -5.33
N GLU A 21 -4.56 6.46 -4.70
CA GLU A 21 -4.28 7.73 -5.39
C GLU A 21 -2.96 7.68 -6.17
N VAL A 22 -1.91 7.08 -5.59
CA VAL A 22 -0.63 6.89 -6.30
C VAL A 22 -0.82 5.99 -7.52
N ALA A 23 -1.56 4.88 -7.38
CA ALA A 23 -1.82 3.98 -8.49
C ALA A 23 -2.62 4.67 -9.61
N GLU A 24 -3.66 5.44 -9.28
CA GLU A 24 -4.46 6.20 -10.25
C GLU A 24 -3.66 7.31 -10.94
N ALA A 25 -2.83 8.04 -10.20
CA ALA A 25 -2.08 9.17 -10.72
C ALA A 25 -0.85 8.77 -11.55
N THR A 26 -0.23 7.62 -11.24
CA THR A 26 1.11 7.26 -11.78
C THR A 26 1.16 5.92 -12.49
N GLY A 27 0.16 5.05 -12.31
CA GLY A 27 0.21 3.65 -12.73
C GLY A 27 1.14 2.76 -11.89
N VAL A 28 1.79 3.32 -10.85
CA VAL A 28 2.65 2.56 -9.92
C VAL A 28 1.82 2.06 -8.75
N VAL A 29 1.78 0.75 -8.56
CA VAL A 29 1.06 0.11 -7.47
C VAL A 29 2.00 -0.13 -6.30
N LEU A 30 1.77 0.59 -5.19
CA LEU A 30 2.50 0.37 -3.95
C LEU A 30 1.74 -0.62 -3.06
N ASP A 31 2.48 -1.39 -2.27
CA ASP A 31 1.89 -2.26 -1.27
C ASP A 31 1.52 -1.48 0.01
N PRO A 32 0.43 -1.81 0.70
CA PRO A 32 -0.02 -1.05 1.88
C PRO A 32 0.83 -1.30 3.13
N VAL A 33 1.71 -2.30 3.18
CA VAL A 33 2.46 -2.66 4.39
C VAL A 33 3.81 -1.94 4.47
N TYR A 34 4.51 -1.80 3.35
CA TYR A 34 5.87 -1.26 3.25
C TYR A 34 5.94 -0.05 2.32
N SER A 35 5.86 -0.28 1.01
CA SER A 35 6.18 0.76 0.02
C SER A 35 5.16 1.91 0.04
N GLY A 36 3.88 1.62 0.29
CA GLY A 36 2.82 2.60 0.49
C GLY A 36 3.05 3.46 1.72
N LYS A 37 3.40 2.86 2.88
CA LYS A 37 3.69 3.60 4.11
C LYS A 37 4.94 4.48 3.97
N ALA A 38 5.98 3.95 3.32
CA ALA A 38 7.21 4.70 3.08
C ALA A 38 6.96 5.93 2.20
N ALA A 39 6.24 5.76 1.08
CA ALA A 39 5.88 6.85 0.18
C ALA A 39 4.92 7.85 0.86
N TYR A 40 3.93 7.37 1.60
CA TYR A 40 2.97 8.21 2.34
C TYR A 40 3.70 9.10 3.34
N ALA A 41 4.56 8.52 4.18
CA ALA A 41 5.33 9.28 5.15
C ALA A 41 6.26 10.30 4.47
N MET A 42 6.95 9.90 3.40
CA MET A 42 7.83 10.79 2.64
C MET A 42 7.06 12.00 2.10
N LEU A 43 5.96 11.78 1.37
CA LEU A 43 5.17 12.86 0.78
C LEU A 43 4.51 13.73 1.85
N LYS A 44 4.08 13.14 2.97
CA LYS A 44 3.58 13.89 4.12
C LYS A 44 4.65 14.82 4.69
N ASP A 45 5.88 14.34 4.93
CA ASP A 45 6.97 15.19 5.42
C ASP A 45 7.34 16.30 4.43
N MET A 46 7.30 16.00 3.13
CA MET A 46 7.55 16.98 2.07
C MET A 46 6.49 18.09 2.05
N ASN A 47 5.21 17.73 2.19
CA ASN A 47 4.10 18.67 2.25
C ASN A 47 4.11 19.51 3.53
N GLU A 48 4.44 18.91 4.67
CA GLU A 48 4.51 19.61 5.97
C GLU A 48 5.76 20.50 6.09
N ASN A 49 6.86 20.16 5.40
CA ASN A 49 8.15 20.85 5.53
C ASN A 49 8.77 21.26 4.18
N PRO A 50 8.08 22.02 3.30
CA PRO A 50 8.51 22.24 1.92
C PRO A 50 9.91 22.85 1.78
N LYS A 51 10.29 23.78 2.67
CA LYS A 51 11.64 24.40 2.68
C LYS A 51 12.77 23.39 2.89
N LYS A 52 12.54 22.29 3.61
CA LYS A 52 13.55 21.25 3.83
C LYS A 52 13.91 20.53 2.52
N TRP A 53 12.96 20.46 1.60
CA TRP A 53 13.02 19.67 0.37
C TRP A 53 13.23 20.50 -0.89
N GLU A 54 13.13 21.83 -0.80
CA GLU A 54 13.34 22.77 -1.90
C GLU A 54 14.68 22.55 -2.61
N GLY A 55 14.65 22.50 -3.94
CA GLY A 55 15.83 22.28 -4.79
C GLY A 55 16.43 20.87 -4.78
N ARG A 56 15.87 19.92 -4.00
CA ARG A 56 16.38 18.54 -3.94
C ARG A 56 15.81 17.67 -5.06
N LYS A 57 16.64 16.76 -5.59
CA LYS A 57 16.19 15.65 -6.45
C LYS A 57 15.98 14.42 -5.60
N ILE A 58 14.76 13.90 -5.57
CA ILE A 58 14.37 12.79 -4.68
C ILE A 58 14.16 11.54 -5.53
N LEU A 59 14.77 10.43 -5.10
CA LEU A 59 14.58 9.10 -5.67
C LEU A 59 13.85 8.24 -4.63
N PHE A 60 12.64 7.82 -4.95
CA PHE A 60 11.93 6.80 -4.18
C PHE A 60 12.26 5.41 -4.73
N VAL A 61 12.72 4.50 -3.87
CA VAL A 61 13.02 3.11 -4.26
C VAL A 61 11.80 2.25 -3.97
N HIS A 62 11.12 1.80 -5.02
CA HIS A 62 9.98 0.89 -4.88
C HIS A 62 10.48 -0.53 -4.57
N THR A 63 10.27 -0.99 -3.34
CA THR A 63 10.77 -2.27 -2.83
C THR A 63 9.89 -3.48 -3.18
N GLY A 64 8.99 -3.37 -4.17
CA GLY A 64 8.01 -4.41 -4.49
C GLY A 64 6.88 -4.51 -3.47
N GLY A 65 6.42 -5.73 -3.18
CA GLY A 65 5.39 -6.02 -2.18
C GLY A 65 3.98 -6.25 -2.75
N LEU A 66 3.82 -6.30 -4.07
CA LEU A 66 2.51 -6.35 -4.75
C LEU A 66 1.56 -7.44 -4.20
N LEU A 67 2.08 -8.61 -3.85
CA LEU A 67 1.27 -9.70 -3.31
C LEU A 67 0.62 -9.36 -1.95
N GLY A 68 1.16 -8.40 -1.20
CA GLY A 68 0.55 -7.90 0.04
C GLY A 68 -0.80 -7.21 -0.15
N LEU A 69 -1.21 -6.92 -1.40
CA LEU A 69 -2.56 -6.44 -1.68
C LEU A 69 -3.63 -7.52 -1.49
N TYR A 70 -3.30 -8.80 -1.68
CA TYR A 70 -4.27 -9.89 -1.56
C TYR A 70 -4.86 -9.99 -0.14
N ASP A 71 -4.03 -9.76 0.89
CA ASP A 71 -4.47 -9.72 2.29
C ASP A 71 -5.32 -8.49 2.64
N LYS A 72 -5.41 -7.53 1.72
CA LYS A 72 -6.04 -6.22 1.92
C LYS A 72 -7.22 -5.97 1.00
N VAL A 73 -7.61 -6.95 0.17
CA VAL A 73 -8.70 -6.81 -0.80
C VAL A 73 -9.97 -6.27 -0.13
N ASP A 74 -10.40 -6.87 0.98
CA ASP A 74 -11.66 -6.48 1.63
C ASP A 74 -11.57 -5.06 2.23
N GLN A 75 -10.37 -4.61 2.63
CA GLN A 75 -10.15 -3.24 3.13
C GLN A 75 -10.06 -2.22 1.99
N LEU A 76 -9.55 -2.62 0.82
CA LEU A 76 -9.42 -1.78 -0.37
C LEU A 76 -10.71 -1.70 -1.18
N ALA A 77 -11.58 -2.71 -1.07
CA ALA A 77 -12.85 -2.83 -1.76
C ALA A 77 -13.75 -1.59 -1.61
N SER A 78 -13.70 -0.91 -0.45
CA SER A 78 -14.47 0.32 -0.20
C SER A 78 -13.90 1.56 -0.89
N PHE A 79 -12.64 1.52 -1.33
CA PHE A 79 -11.95 2.64 -1.98
C PHE A 79 -11.96 2.54 -3.51
N VAL A 80 -12.15 1.34 -4.05
CA VAL A 80 -12.13 1.06 -5.49
C VAL A 80 -13.57 0.88 -5.99
N GLY A 81 -14.00 1.72 -6.93
CA GLY A 81 -15.31 1.58 -7.57
C GLY A 81 -15.30 0.49 -8.65
N ASN A 82 -16.44 -0.17 -8.86
CA ASN A 82 -16.65 -1.14 -9.95
C ASN A 82 -15.64 -2.30 -9.97
N TRP A 83 -15.29 -2.84 -8.79
CA TRP A 83 -14.46 -4.02 -8.68
C TRP A 83 -15.33 -5.27 -8.52
N GLU A 84 -14.87 -6.40 -9.05
CA GLU A 84 -15.42 -7.73 -8.79
C GLU A 84 -14.27 -8.68 -8.49
N ARG A 85 -14.49 -9.60 -7.54
CA ARG A 85 -13.50 -10.65 -7.27
C ARG A 85 -13.54 -11.63 -8.45
N MET A 86 -12.39 -11.85 -9.08
CA MET A 86 -12.29 -12.86 -10.12
C MET A 86 -12.40 -14.25 -9.49
N ASP A 87 -13.38 -15.03 -9.92
CA ASP A 87 -13.48 -16.44 -9.57
C ASP A 87 -12.40 -17.22 -10.32
N VAL A 88 -11.35 -17.59 -9.60
CA VAL A 88 -10.30 -18.47 -10.13
C VAL A 88 -10.66 -19.89 -9.73
N ASN A 89 -11.03 -20.73 -10.71
CA ASN A 89 -11.23 -22.17 -10.47
C ASN A 89 -9.92 -22.78 -9.96
N GLU A 90 -9.83 -23.06 -8.67
CA GLU A 90 -8.66 -23.69 -8.07
C GLU A 90 -8.58 -25.14 -8.55
N SER A 91 -7.57 -25.46 -9.35
CA SER A 91 -7.25 -26.85 -9.72
C SER A 91 -6.57 -27.62 -8.58
N VAL A 92 -6.11 -26.91 -7.55
CA VAL A 92 -5.43 -27.45 -6.36
C VAL A 92 -6.06 -26.79 -5.13
N PRO A 93 -6.70 -27.55 -4.22
CA PRO A 93 -7.29 -27.01 -3.00
C PRO A 93 -6.23 -26.37 -2.11
N ARG A 94 -6.51 -25.21 -1.53
CA ARG A 94 -5.70 -24.64 -0.45
C ARG A 94 -5.67 -25.61 0.74
N GLN A 95 -4.47 -25.99 1.17
CA GLN A 95 -4.30 -26.65 2.47
C GLN A 95 -4.40 -25.59 3.57
N ASP A 96 -5.54 -25.55 4.25
CA ASP A 96 -5.70 -24.77 5.46
C ASP A 96 -4.69 -25.23 6.52
N GLY A 97 -3.79 -24.34 6.94
CA GLY A 97 -2.92 -24.55 8.10
C GLY A 97 -1.40 -24.46 7.90
N ILE A 98 -0.88 -24.31 6.67
CA ILE A 98 0.59 -24.22 6.45
C ILE A 98 1.08 -22.77 6.22
N GLY A 99 0.18 -21.79 6.16
CA GLY A 99 0.49 -20.43 5.71
C GLY A 99 0.11 -19.31 6.67
N LYS A 100 0.43 -19.39 7.97
CA LYS A 100 0.65 -18.14 8.74
C LYS A 100 2.11 -17.74 8.59
N MET A 101 2.45 -17.20 7.42
CA MET A 101 3.68 -16.43 7.28
C MET A 101 3.34 -14.96 7.46
N PHE A 102 3.48 -14.52 8.72
CA PHE A 102 3.46 -13.14 9.25
C PHE A 102 2.11 -12.44 9.34
#